data_AF-A0A8J5JKE0-F1
#
_entry.id   AF-A0A8J5JKE0-F1
#
_cell.length_a   1.000
_cell.length_b   1.000
_cell.length_c   1.000
_cell.angle_alpha   90.00
_cell.angle_beta   90.00
_cell.angle_gamma   90.00
#
_symmetry.space_group_name_H-M   'P 1'
#
loop_
_entity.id
_entity.type
_entity.pdbx_description
1 polymer ?
#
loop_
_entity_poly.entity_id
_entity_poly.type
_entity_poly.pdbx_seq_one_letter_code
_entity_poly.pdbx_strand_id
1 'polypeptide(L)'
;MAENKKILGNCCFFVSLRTGSLLIALFSLLFSMIGAAYSLYLGLIGNLEGWPDLIIDIVHLVLASILIHGVRSENVQLVNIWVWVTSILVGITIILGILIIILTDSLIGAIILLVVSVLQIYFVLVVRSYAVSISSLLPTPV
;
A
#
# COMPACT_ATOMS: atom_id res chain seq x y z
N MET A 1 10.38 23.79 -21.34
CA MET A 1 9.64 22.84 -20.47
C MET A 1 10.50 22.21 -19.37
N ALA A 2 11.69 22.73 -19.04
CA ALA A 2 12.57 22.15 -18.01
C ALA A 2 12.39 22.77 -16.60
N GLU A 3 11.70 23.91 -16.48
CA GLU A 3 11.59 24.63 -15.19
C GLU A 3 10.47 24.11 -14.26
N ASN A 4 9.47 23.40 -14.78
CA ASN A 4 8.40 22.85 -13.93
C ASN A 4 8.80 21.58 -13.16
N LYS A 5 9.98 20.99 -13.42
CA LYS A 5 10.45 19.78 -12.72
C LYS A 5 10.91 20.04 -11.28
N LYS A 6 11.36 21.27 -10.95
CA LYS A 6 11.85 21.57 -9.59
C LYS A 6 10.74 21.73 -8.56
N ILE A 7 9.51 22.04 -8.98
CA ILE A 7 8.39 22.34 -8.07
C ILE A 7 7.72 21.05 -7.54
N LEU A 8 7.82 19.93 -8.27
CA LEU A 8 7.30 18.62 -7.81
C LEU A 8 8.21 17.91 -6.80
N GLY A 9 9.39 18.45 -6.50
CA GLY A 9 10.32 17.87 -5.51
C GLY A 9 9.90 18.04 -4.05
N ASN A 10 8.95 18.96 -3.77
CA ASN A 10 8.50 19.32 -2.44
C ASN A 10 6.98 19.19 -2.32
N CYS A 11 6.43 17.98 -2.35
CA CYS A 11 5.05 17.76 -1.91
C CYS A 11 5.03 17.48 -0.40
N CYS A 12 4.34 18.36 0.34
CA CYS A 12 3.92 18.30 1.75
C CYS A 12 5.01 17.84 2.75
N PHE A 13 5.53 18.77 3.57
CA PHE A 13 6.44 18.55 4.72
C PHE A 13 7.96 18.41 4.50
N PHE A 14 8.59 19.01 3.48
CA PHE A 14 10.08 18.97 3.32
C PHE A 14 10.70 17.56 3.20
N VAL A 15 9.88 16.51 3.12
CA VAL A 15 10.32 15.12 3.03
C VAL A 15 10.41 14.75 1.54
N SER A 16 11.58 14.24 1.12
CA SER A 16 11.77 13.70 -0.23
C SER A 16 10.71 12.63 -0.54
N LEU A 17 10.17 12.59 -1.76
CA LEU A 17 9.26 11.52 -2.23
C LEU A 17 9.80 10.11 -1.91
N ARG A 18 11.13 9.95 -1.94
CA ARG A 18 11.82 8.71 -1.55
C ARG A 18 11.59 8.35 -0.08
N THR A 19 11.69 9.32 0.82
CA THR A 19 11.49 9.10 2.25
C THR A 19 10.01 8.84 2.54
N GLY A 20 9.10 9.50 1.83
CA GLY A 20 7.66 9.25 1.93
C GLY A 20 7.29 7.82 1.54
N SER A 21 7.79 7.31 0.40
CA SER A 21 7.52 5.94 -0.04
C SER A 21 8.14 4.89 0.89
N LEU A 22 9.34 5.15 1.43
CA LEU A 22 10.00 4.27 2.39
C LEU A 22 9.24 4.20 3.73
N LEU A 23 8.74 5.35 4.20
CA LEU A 23 7.93 5.45 5.41
C LEU A 23 6.59 4.72 5.27
N ILE A 24 5.92 4.83 4.11
CA ILE A 24 4.72 4.04 3.80
C ILE A 24 5.03 2.54 3.84
N ALA A 25 6.13 2.11 3.22
CA ALA A 25 6.53 0.71 3.23
C ALA A 25 6.83 0.20 4.64
N LEU A 26 7.48 1.02 5.48
CA LEU A 26 7.76 0.70 6.87
C LEU A 26 6.47 0.56 7.69
N PHE A 27 5.53 1.49 7.57
CA PHE A 27 4.24 1.38 8.25
C PHE A 27 3.47 0.16 7.78
N SER A 28 3.41 -0.10 6.47
CA SER A 28 2.78 -1.31 5.92
C SER A 28 3.38 -2.58 6.51
N LEU A 29 4.70 -2.64 6.66
CA LEU A 29 5.41 -3.78 7.25
C LEU A 29 5.04 -3.95 8.74
N LEU A 30 5.03 -2.86 9.52
CA LEU A 30 4.65 -2.90 10.94
C LEU A 30 3.20 -3.36 11.13
N PHE A 31 2.26 -2.79 10.37
CA PHE A 31 0.86 -3.20 10.42
C PHE A 31 0.67 -4.67 10.04
N SER A 32 1.37 -5.14 8.99
CA SER A 32 1.28 -6.54 8.56
C SER A 32 1.88 -7.50 9.59
N MET A 33 2.96 -7.11 10.29
CA MET A 33 3.52 -7.95 11.36
C MET A 33 2.58 -8.06 12.56
N ILE A 34 1.96 -6.95 12.97
CA ILE A 34 0.99 -6.94 14.06
C ILE A 34 -0.25 -7.75 13.65
N GLY A 35 -0.75 -7.54 12.42
CA GLY A 35 -1.84 -8.31 11.82
C GLY A 35 -1.54 -9.79 11.84
N ALA A 36 -0.43 -10.21 11.25
CA ALA A 36 -0.05 -11.63 11.19
C ALA A 36 0.05 -12.26 12.59
N ALA A 37 0.62 -11.55 13.58
CA ALA A 37 0.69 -12.05 14.95
C ALA A 37 -0.70 -12.22 15.58
N TYR A 38 -1.61 -11.28 15.34
CA TYR A 38 -3.00 -11.34 15.82
C TYR A 38 -3.80 -12.44 15.12
N SER A 39 -3.70 -12.54 13.80
CA SER A 39 -4.33 -13.57 12.97
C SER A 39 -3.86 -14.98 13.36
N LEU A 40 -2.56 -15.13 13.62
CA LEU A 40 -1.99 -16.37 14.15
C LEU A 40 -2.54 -16.72 15.54
N TYR A 41 -2.61 -15.74 16.45
CA TYR A 41 -3.18 -15.93 17.78
C TYR A 41 -4.65 -16.39 17.71
N LEU A 42 -5.46 -15.76 16.86
CA LEU A 42 -6.85 -16.17 16.63
C LEU A 42 -6.95 -17.59 16.05
N GLY A 43 -6.11 -17.93 15.08
CA GLY A 43 -6.06 -19.27 14.50
C GLY A 43 -5.71 -20.35 15.53
N LEU A 44 -4.81 -20.05 16.47
CA LEU A 44 -4.41 -20.96 17.54
C LEU A 44 -5.51 -21.19 18.59
N ILE A 45 -6.40 -20.21 18.80
CA ILE A 45 -7.56 -20.35 19.71
C ILE A 45 -8.72 -21.12 19.06
N GLY A 46 -8.61 -21.42 17.76
CA GLY A 46 -9.60 -22.19 17.01
C GLY A 46 -10.60 -21.33 16.23
N ASN A 47 -10.38 -20.02 16.11
CA ASN A 47 -11.18 -19.19 15.21
C ASN A 47 -10.74 -19.42 13.76
N LEU A 48 -11.65 -19.99 12.97
CA LEU A 48 -11.41 -20.30 11.55
C LEU A 48 -11.10 -19.04 10.71
N GLU A 49 -11.57 -17.87 11.14
CA GLU A 49 -11.33 -16.58 10.49
C GLU A 49 -9.86 -16.13 10.56
N GLY A 50 -9.08 -16.60 11.55
CA GLY A 50 -7.68 -16.18 11.69
C GLY A 50 -6.76 -16.70 10.58
N TRP A 51 -7.08 -17.84 9.97
CA TRP A 51 -6.26 -18.45 8.91
C TRP A 51 -6.28 -17.67 7.58
N PRO A 52 -7.45 -17.30 7.01
CA PRO A 52 -7.47 -16.48 5.80
C PRO A 52 -6.82 -15.11 6.03
N ASP A 53 -7.05 -14.49 7.19
CA ASP A 53 -6.44 -13.20 7.55
C ASP A 53 -4.91 -13.31 7.61
N LEU A 54 -4.38 -14.40 8.20
CA LEU A 54 -2.94 -14.66 8.23
C LEU A 54 -2.33 -14.75 6.83
N ILE A 55 -3.01 -15.38 5.87
CA ILE A 55 -2.54 -15.46 4.47
C ILE A 55 -2.49 -14.06 3.86
N ILE A 56 -3.51 -13.24 4.10
CA ILE A 56 -3.57 -11.86 3.62
C ILE A 56 -2.43 -11.03 4.21
N ASP A 57 -2.16 -11.16 5.52
CA ASP A 57 -1.07 -10.46 6.20
C ASP A 57 0.31 -10.88 5.66
N ILE A 58 0.52 -12.16 5.36
CA ILE A 58 1.75 -12.67 4.73
C ILE A 58 1.93 -12.05 3.34
N VAL A 59 0.86 -11.98 2.53
CA VAL A 59 0.91 -11.33 1.20
C VAL A 59 1.30 -9.86 1.34
N HIS A 60 0.72 -9.13 2.31
CA HIS A 60 1.08 -7.72 2.56
C HIS A 60 2.53 -7.56 3.02
N LEU A 61 3.06 -8.50 3.81
CA LEU A 61 4.45 -8.50 4.24
C LEU A 61 5.41 -8.69 3.05
N VAL A 62 5.08 -9.60 2.12
CA VAL A 62 5.83 -9.79 0.86
C VAL A 62 5.78 -8.52 0.01
N LEU A 63 4.60 -7.91 -0.14
CA LEU A 63 4.44 -6.66 -0.89
C LEU A 63 5.24 -5.52 -0.26
N ALA A 64 5.20 -5.36 1.05
CA ALA A 64 6.00 -4.35 1.75
C ALA A 64 7.50 -4.57 1.50
N SER A 65 7.96 -5.82 1.50
CA SER A 65 9.34 -6.18 1.20
C SER A 65 9.74 -5.82 -0.23
N ILE A 66 8.87 -6.10 -1.22
CA ILE A 66 9.06 -5.72 -2.62
C ILE A 66 9.16 -4.21 -2.76
N LEU A 67 8.30 -3.45 -2.06
CA LEU A 67 8.32 -2.00 -2.11
C LEU A 67 9.62 -1.43 -1.53
N ILE A 68 10.06 -1.93 -0.36
CA ILE A 68 11.33 -1.51 0.25
C ILE A 68 12.50 -1.80 -0.71
N HIS A 69 12.53 -3.00 -1.30
CA HIS A 69 13.57 -3.36 -2.24
C HIS A 69 13.51 -2.52 -3.52
N GLY A 70 12.33 -2.26 -4.08
CA GLY A 70 12.13 -1.43 -5.26
C GLY A 70 12.57 0.02 -5.06
N VAL A 71 12.26 0.61 -3.89
CA VAL A 71 12.69 1.97 -3.54
C VAL A 71 14.21 2.05 -3.29
N ARG A 72 14.82 1.01 -2.70
CA ARG A 72 16.27 0.97 -2.46
C ARG A 72 17.08 0.72 -3.73
N SER A 73 16.60 -0.17 -4.61
CA SER A 73 17.24 -0.51 -5.88
C SER A 73 16.94 0.49 -7.01
N GLU A 74 16.12 1.51 -6.75
CA GLU A 74 15.63 2.47 -7.75
C GLU A 74 15.01 1.79 -8.98
N ASN A 75 14.51 0.56 -8.81
CA ASN A 75 13.95 -0.24 -9.88
C ASN A 75 12.46 0.06 -10.04
N VAL A 76 12.15 0.89 -11.05
CA VAL A 76 10.78 1.32 -11.38
C VAL A 76 9.84 0.16 -11.65
N GLN A 77 10.34 -0.96 -12.21
CA GLN A 77 9.49 -2.12 -12.52
C GLN A 77 8.94 -2.76 -11.25
N LEU A 78 9.76 -2.92 -10.21
CA LEU A 78 9.33 -3.49 -8.92
C LEU A 78 8.31 -2.59 -8.23
N VAL A 79 8.55 -1.28 -8.24
CA VAL A 79 7.62 -0.30 -7.66
C VAL A 79 6.28 -0.31 -8.42
N ASN A 80 6.32 -0.39 -9.76
CA ASN A 80 5.10 -0.48 -10.57
C ASN A 80 4.32 -1.79 -10.33
N ILE A 81 5.01 -2.93 -10.17
CA ILE A 81 4.37 -4.20 -9.80
C ILE A 81 3.64 -4.04 -8.47
N TRP A 82 4.30 -3.44 -7.47
CA TRP A 82 3.67 -3.17 -6.17
C TRP A 82 2.43 -2.29 -6.29
N VAL A 83 2.50 -1.20 -7.06
CA VAL A 83 1.38 -0.28 -7.30
C VAL A 83 0.20 -1.02 -7.95
N TRP A 84 0.46 -1.85 -8.96
CA TRP A 84 -0.58 -2.64 -9.63
C TRP A 84 -1.26 -3.64 -8.70
N VAL A 85 -0.48 -4.44 -7.97
CA VAL A 85 -1.04 -5.44 -7.05
C VAL A 85 -1.82 -4.77 -5.92
N THR A 86 -1.28 -3.70 -5.33
CA THR A 86 -1.96 -2.95 -4.26
C THR A 86 -3.24 -2.30 -4.77
N SER A 87 -3.24 -1.74 -5.99
CA SER A 87 -4.44 -1.17 -6.59
C SER A 87 -5.57 -2.20 -6.78
N ILE A 88 -5.22 -3.44 -7.14
CA ILE A 88 -6.19 -4.53 -7.26
C ILE A 88 -6.76 -4.90 -5.89
N LEU A 89 -5.90 -5.03 -4.87
CA LEU A 89 -6.31 -5.32 -3.50
C LEU A 89 -7.24 -4.25 -2.92
N VAL A 90 -6.94 -2.96 -3.17
CA VAL A 90 -7.83 -1.85 -2.78
C VAL A 90 -9.19 -1.98 -3.45
N GLY A 91 -9.23 -2.31 -4.75
CA GLY A 91 -10.48 -2.53 -5.48
C GLY A 91 -11.32 -3.65 -4.87
N ILE A 92 -10.69 -4.79 -4.55
CA ILE A 92 -11.35 -5.92 -3.87
C ILE A 92 -11.87 -5.49 -2.50
N THR A 93 -11.08 -4.74 -1.73
CA THR A 93 -11.44 -4.26 -0.38
C THR A 93 -12.66 -3.34 -0.42
N ILE A 94 -12.74 -2.45 -1.41
CA ILE A 94 -13.90 -1.56 -1.59
C ILE A 94 -15.16 -2.38 -1.92
N ILE A 95 -15.05 -3.36 -2.83
CA ILE A 95 -16.19 -4.23 -3.20
C ILE A 95 -16.70 -5.00 -1.98
N LEU A 96 -15.79 -5.60 -1.20
CA LEU A 96 -16.15 -6.31 0.03
C LEU A 96 -16.75 -5.37 1.07
N GLY A 97 -16.21 -4.16 1.23
CA GLY A 97 -16.76 -3.16 2.15
C GLY A 97 -18.18 -2.75 1.78
N ILE A 98 -18.47 -2.56 0.49
CA ILE A 98 -19.84 -2.29 0.01
C ILE A 98 -20.75 -3.47 0.31
N LEU A 99 -20.29 -4.70 0.09
CA LEU A 99 -21.07 -5.90 0.38
C LEU A 99 -21.41 -6.01 1.88
N ILE A 100 -20.45 -5.72 2.76
CA ILE A 100 -20.65 -5.70 4.22
C ILE A 100 -21.68 -4.65 4.62
N ILE A 101 -21.66 -3.46 4.01
CA ILE A 101 -22.65 -2.39 4.27
C ILE A 101 -24.07 -2.86 3.93
N ILE A 102 -24.21 -3.62 2.85
CA ILE A 102 -25.52 -4.10 2.40
C ILE A 102 -26.01 -5.26 3.27
N LEU A 103 -25.10 -6.16 3.68
CA LEU A 103 -25.44 -7.37 4.42
C LEU A 103 -25.48 -7.18 5.94
N THR A 104 -24.82 -6.15 6.47
CA THR A 104 -24.74 -5.88 7.90
C THR A 104 -25.17 -4.44 8.20
N ASP A 105 -25.97 -4.24 9.23
CA ASP A 105 -26.37 -2.90 9.70
C ASP A 105 -25.24 -2.16 10.46
N SER A 106 -23.97 -2.56 10.25
CA SER A 106 -22.82 -2.06 10.99
C SER A 106 -22.23 -0.81 10.35
N LEU A 107 -22.91 0.33 10.52
CA LEU A 107 -22.44 1.65 10.02
C LEU A 107 -21.01 1.99 10.45
N ILE A 108 -20.59 1.56 11.64
CA ILE A 108 -19.24 1.84 12.16
C ILE A 108 -18.17 1.11 11.34
N GLY A 109 -18.37 -0.18 11.05
CA GLY A 109 -17.43 -0.97 10.25
C GLY A 109 -17.29 -0.41 8.83
N ALA A 110 -18.42 -0.01 8.25
CA ALA A 110 -18.48 0.65 6.95
C ALA A 110 -17.62 1.92 6.87
N ILE A 111 -17.76 2.82 7.85
CA ILE A 111 -17.00 4.08 7.89
C ILE A 111 -15.51 3.80 8.03
N ILE A 112 -15.12 2.87 8.90
CA ILE A 112 -13.71 2.49 9.09
C ILE A 112 -13.13 1.96 7.77
N LEU A 113 -13.82 1.05 7.08
CA LEU A 113 -13.38 0.50 5.80
C LEU A 113 -13.23 1.58 4.71
N LEU A 114 -14.14 2.55 4.67
CA LEU A 114 -14.07 3.66 3.72
C LEU A 114 -12.85 4.54 4.00
N VAL A 115 -12.60 4.91 5.26
CA VAL A 115 -11.43 5.71 5.65
C VAL A 115 -10.12 4.97 5.32
N VAL A 116 -10.05 3.67 5.62
CA VAL A 116 -8.88 2.84 5.29
C VAL A 116 -8.67 2.78 3.78
N SER A 117 -9.74 2.62 2.99
CA SER A 117 -9.67 2.58 1.53
C SER A 117 -9.14 3.90 0.96
N VAL A 118 -9.62 5.05 1.45
CA VAL A 118 -9.12 6.37 1.03
C VAL A 118 -7.64 6.54 1.36
N LEU A 119 -7.22 6.11 2.55
CA LEU A 119 -5.82 6.16 2.96
C LEU A 119 -4.93 5.28 2.07
N GLN A 120 -5.39 4.07 1.72
CA GLN A 120 -4.67 3.18 0.81
C GLN A 120 -4.57 3.77 -0.61
N ILE A 121 -5.64 4.39 -1.13
CA ILE A 121 -5.60 5.10 -2.42
C ILE A 121 -4.53 6.20 -2.38
N TYR A 122 -4.48 6.97 -1.29
CA TYR A 122 -3.46 7.99 -1.11
C TYR A 122 -2.04 7.39 -1.16
N PHE A 123 -1.78 6.28 -0.47
CA PHE A 123 -0.49 5.59 -0.52
C PHE A 123 -0.12 5.12 -1.94
N VAL A 124 -1.08 4.54 -2.67
CA VAL A 124 -0.88 4.12 -4.07
C VAL A 124 -0.50 5.31 -4.94
N LEU A 125 -1.18 6.46 -4.77
CA LEU A 125 -0.88 7.68 -5.52
C LEU A 125 0.52 8.24 -5.21
N VAL A 126 0.94 8.24 -3.94
CA VAL A 126 2.28 8.69 -3.53
C VAL A 126 3.36 7.80 -4.14
N VAL A 127 3.21 6.48 -4.07
CA VAL A 127 4.19 5.53 -4.61
C VAL A 127 4.22 5.58 -6.15
N ARG A 128 3.07 5.74 -6.81
CA ARG A 128 3.00 5.95 -8.26
C ARG A 128 3.68 7.24 -8.69
N SER A 129 3.47 8.33 -7.96
CA SER A 129 4.13 9.61 -8.21
C SER A 129 5.65 9.48 -8.11
N TYR A 130 6.15 8.72 -7.13
CA TYR A 130 7.56 8.38 -7.01
C TYR A 130 8.07 7.56 -8.22
N ALA A 131 7.35 6.52 -8.66
CA ALA A 131 7.74 5.70 -9.81
C ALA A 131 7.87 6.53 -11.11
N VAL A 132 6.90 7.42 -11.36
CA VAL A 132 6.93 8.33 -12.52
C VAL A 132 8.12 9.29 -12.43
N SER A 133 8.43 9.81 -11.24
CA SER A 133 9.57 10.72 -11.06
C SER A 133 10.90 10.07 -11.45
N ILE A 134 11.13 8.82 -11.05
CA ILE A 134 12.35 8.06 -11.40
C ILE A 134 12.40 7.77 -12.90
N SER A 135 11.29 7.33 -13.49
CA SER A 135 11.26 7.04 -14.95
C SER A 135 11.61 8.25 -15.81
N SER A 136 11.37 9.47 -15.30
CA SER A 136 11.67 10.71 -16.02
C SER A 136 13.15 11.12 -15.96
N LEU A 137 13.95 10.44 -15.13
CA LEU A 137 15.39 10.68 -14.95
C LEU A 137 16.25 9.68 -15.71
N LEU A 138 15.73 8.48 -15.99
CA LEU A 138 16.45 7.46 -16.76
C LEU A 138 16.31 7.76 -18.27
N PRO A 139 17.42 7.89 -19.03
CA PRO A 139 17.35 7.99 -20.48
C PRO A 139 16.75 6.69 -21.03
N THR A 140 15.76 6.81 -21.93
CA THR A 140 15.17 5.65 -22.59
C THR A 140 16.28 4.90 -23.33
N PRO A 141 16.50 3.59 -23.06
CA PRO A 141 17.38 2.80 -23.90
C PRO A 141 16.79 2.80 -25.32
N VAL A 142 17.58 3.34 -26.26
CA VAL A 142 17.27 3.37 -27.70
C VAL A 142 17.36 1.96 -28.27
#